data_AF-A0A8H6DSN2-F1
#
_entry.id   AF-A0A8H6DSN2-F1
#
_cell.length_a   1.000
_cell.length_b   1.000
_cell.length_c   1.000
_cell.angle_alpha   90.00
_cell.angle_beta   90.00
_cell.angle_gamma   90.00
#
_symmetry.space_group_name_H-M   'P 1'
#
loop_
_entity.id
_entity.type
_entity.pdbx_description
1 polymer ?
#
loop_
_entity_poly.entity_id
_entity_poly.type
_entity_poly.pdbx_seq_one_letter_code
_entity_poly.pdbx_strand_id
1 'polypeptide(L)'
;MPHLPIHPSKSATAPTLRAIEKLNPPPFAYAPEISVPARKADQNLIKWLWSAGRAYLAFYKKGISHVRQTAKLAKSLRKKAAAHTPKRPMTEVLTRAEWQVVRRSRRDVLRLPVFGVLMLLLGEWLPVVVLYLTPVIPEVCRIPQQVERTLRKREDKRQDRLRKISLKSMRLLGKDRPASSTLSDSSSSGAIPKGKTWADMSLFELCVTAAKLDVYPAVFDWVPLAPPKWWMQRSVRRKLEYLETDYRLIERDGGLGGLNAEEVKRACVERGVVVLGRKEEELRRALAGVWAEARR
;
A
#
# COMPACT_ATOMS: atom_id res chain seq x y z
N MET A 1 -41.83 -45.18 -4.34
CA MET A 1 -41.26 -43.82 -4.36
C MET A 1 -39.96 -43.85 -5.16
N PRO A 2 -39.94 -43.31 -6.39
CA PRO A 2 -38.77 -43.39 -7.27
C PRO A 2 -37.66 -42.43 -6.84
N HIS A 3 -36.43 -42.92 -6.86
CA HIS A 3 -35.20 -42.22 -6.51
C HIS A 3 -34.77 -41.33 -7.68
N LEU A 4 -34.72 -40.01 -7.44
CA LEU A 4 -34.23 -39.03 -8.41
C LEU A 4 -32.69 -39.10 -8.53
N PRO A 5 -32.12 -39.03 -9.75
CA PRO A 5 -30.68 -39.08 -9.95
C PRO A 5 -30.01 -37.76 -9.52
N ILE A 6 -28.94 -37.88 -8.72
CA ILE A 6 -28.07 -36.77 -8.32
C ILE A 6 -27.23 -36.36 -9.53
N HIS A 7 -27.50 -35.17 -10.07
CA HIS A 7 -26.61 -34.55 -11.05
C HIS A 7 -25.33 -34.04 -10.36
N PRO A 8 -24.12 -34.40 -10.84
CA PRO A 8 -22.88 -33.80 -10.34
C PRO A 8 -22.81 -32.32 -10.73
N SER A 9 -22.67 -31.43 -9.74
CA SER A 9 -22.59 -29.99 -9.97
C SER A 9 -21.35 -29.63 -10.80
N LYS A 10 -21.56 -29.03 -11.98
CA LYS A 10 -20.48 -28.52 -12.83
C LYS A 10 -19.79 -27.30 -12.19
N SER A 11 -18.53 -27.47 -11.78
CA SER A 11 -17.40 -26.56 -12.00
C SER A 11 -17.58 -25.03 -11.79
N ALA A 12 -18.01 -24.58 -10.61
CA ALA A 12 -17.96 -23.16 -10.24
C ALA A 12 -16.56 -22.67 -9.76
N THR A 13 -15.58 -23.57 -9.62
CA THR A 13 -14.27 -23.28 -9.01
C THR A 13 -13.30 -22.56 -9.93
N ALA A 14 -13.29 -22.89 -11.23
CA ALA A 14 -12.34 -22.33 -12.21
C ALA A 14 -12.44 -20.80 -12.43
N PRO A 15 -13.63 -20.18 -12.58
CA PRO A 15 -13.73 -18.73 -12.78
C PRO A 15 -13.29 -17.95 -11.54
N THR A 16 -13.64 -18.42 -10.35
CA THR A 16 -13.27 -17.80 -9.07
C THR A 16 -11.76 -17.86 -8.84
N LEU A 17 -11.11 -19.00 -9.12
CA LEU A 17 -9.65 -19.13 -9.02
C LEU A 17 -8.92 -18.20 -9.99
N ARG A 18 -9.39 -18.10 -11.24
CA ARG A 18 -8.81 -17.18 -12.24
C ARG A 18 -8.95 -15.72 -11.81
N ALA A 19 -10.07 -15.33 -11.19
CA ALA A 19 -10.25 -13.98 -10.66
C ALA A 19 -9.26 -13.69 -9.51
N ILE A 20 -9.06 -14.65 -8.60
CA ILE A 20 -8.10 -14.55 -7.50
C ILE A 20 -6.67 -14.34 -8.02
N GLU A 21 -6.25 -15.11 -9.03
CA GLU A 21 -4.92 -15.00 -9.65
C GLU A 21 -4.70 -13.67 -10.37
N LYS A 22 -5.75 -13.10 -10.98
CA LYS A 22 -5.66 -11.80 -11.66
C LYS A 22 -5.59 -10.63 -10.68
N LEU A 23 -6.19 -10.75 -9.51
CA LEU A 23 -6.25 -9.69 -8.50
C LEU A 23 -5.06 -9.65 -7.56
N ASN A 24 -4.58 -10.83 -7.14
CA ASN A 24 -3.59 -10.94 -6.08
C ASN A 24 -2.23 -11.31 -6.65
N PRO A 25 -1.16 -10.53 -6.34
CA PRO A 25 0.21 -10.94 -6.63
C PRO A 25 0.51 -12.36 -6.13
N PRO A 26 1.45 -13.08 -6.79
CA PRO A 26 1.81 -14.44 -6.41
C PRO A 26 2.43 -14.47 -5.00
N PRO A 27 2.43 -15.63 -4.30
CA PRO A 27 2.87 -15.73 -2.90
C PRO A 27 4.28 -15.21 -2.63
N PHE A 28 5.20 -15.38 -3.57
CA PHE A 28 6.58 -14.86 -3.45
C PHE A 28 6.68 -13.32 -3.57
N ALA A 29 5.60 -12.61 -3.89
CA ALA A 29 5.56 -11.15 -3.87
C ALA A 29 5.32 -10.58 -2.44
N TYR A 30 5.08 -11.45 -1.46
CA TYR A 30 4.87 -11.08 -0.06
C TYR A 30 6.04 -11.52 0.82
N ALA A 31 6.11 -10.95 2.02
CA ALA A 31 7.12 -11.34 3.00
C ALA A 31 6.85 -12.79 3.46
N PRO A 32 7.90 -13.62 3.59
CA PRO A 32 7.71 -14.98 4.08
C PRO A 32 7.28 -14.96 5.55
N GLU A 33 6.61 -16.03 6.00
CA GLU A 33 6.30 -16.17 7.42
C GLU A 33 7.57 -16.39 8.23
N ILE A 34 7.64 -15.74 9.39
CA ILE A 34 8.75 -15.89 10.33
C ILE A 34 8.30 -16.70 11.54
N SER A 35 8.92 -17.87 11.75
CA SER A 35 8.70 -18.72 12.92
C SER A 35 9.94 -18.70 13.81
N VAL A 36 9.96 -17.79 14.79
CA VAL A 36 11.00 -17.78 15.83
C VAL A 36 10.55 -18.69 16.96
N PRO A 37 11.34 -19.69 17.39
CA PRO A 37 10.96 -20.56 18.49
C PRO A 37 10.84 -19.76 19.79
N ALA A 38 9.72 -19.93 20.51
CA ALA A 38 9.56 -19.34 21.84
C ALA A 38 10.63 -19.91 22.79
N ARG A 39 11.19 -19.04 23.63
CA ARG A 39 12.18 -19.45 24.64
C ARG A 39 11.49 -20.34 25.68
N LYS A 40 12.04 -21.54 25.91
CA LYS A 40 11.63 -22.41 27.01
C LYS A 40 12.23 -21.92 28.32
N ALA A 41 11.53 -22.11 29.44
CA ALA A 41 11.95 -21.63 30.76
C ALA A 41 13.37 -22.10 31.14
N ASP A 42 13.70 -23.35 30.84
CA ASP A 42 14.98 -23.99 31.24
C ASP A 42 16.09 -23.88 30.19
N GLN A 43 15.87 -23.13 29.10
CA GLN A 43 16.81 -23.08 27.99
C GLN A 43 17.90 -22.02 28.17
N ASN A 44 19.14 -22.44 27.95
CA ASN A 44 20.31 -21.56 27.85
C ASN A 44 20.09 -20.42 26.85
N LEU A 45 20.25 -19.18 27.31
CA LEU A 45 19.99 -17.96 26.55
C LEU A 45 20.79 -17.91 25.24
N ILE A 46 22.08 -18.25 25.28
CA ILE A 46 22.98 -18.20 24.11
C ILE A 46 22.53 -19.21 23.04
N LYS A 47 22.17 -20.43 23.45
CA LYS A 47 21.68 -21.47 22.53
C LYS A 47 20.35 -21.06 21.90
N TRP A 48 19.47 -20.44 22.68
CA TRP A 48 18.22 -19.89 22.16
C TRP A 48 18.47 -18.73 21.19
N LEU A 49 19.34 -17.76 21.53
CA LEU A 49 19.70 -16.64 20.67
C LEU A 49 20.26 -17.11 19.33
N TRP A 50 21.11 -18.13 19.33
CA TRP A 50 21.63 -18.72 18.10
C TRP A 50 20.53 -19.39 17.26
N SER A 51 19.60 -20.12 17.89
CA SER A 51 18.45 -20.67 17.17
C SER A 51 17.54 -19.61 16.58
N ALA A 52 17.33 -18.51 17.30
CA ALA A 52 16.53 -17.38 16.86
C ALA A 52 17.23 -16.64 15.70
N GLY A 53 18.54 -16.38 15.83
CA GLY A 53 19.38 -15.77 14.80
C GLY A 53 19.34 -16.54 13.49
N ARG A 54 19.47 -17.87 13.54
CA ARG A 54 19.30 -18.75 12.37
C ARG A 54 17.92 -18.65 11.72
N ALA A 55 16.85 -18.56 12.51
CA ALA A 55 15.50 -18.40 11.97
C ALA A 55 15.36 -17.07 11.21
N TYR A 56 15.90 -15.98 11.75
CA TYR A 56 15.95 -14.68 11.05
C TYR A 56 16.80 -14.75 9.77
N LEU A 57 17.96 -15.40 9.82
CA LEU A 57 18.82 -15.56 8.65
C LEU A 57 18.12 -16.34 7.53
N ALA A 58 17.39 -17.40 7.88
CA ALA A 58 16.57 -18.17 6.93
C ALA A 58 15.44 -17.31 6.33
N PHE A 59 14.75 -16.53 7.17
CA PHE A 59 13.73 -15.57 6.73
C PHE A 59 14.31 -14.57 5.72
N TYR A 60 15.46 -13.95 6.00
CA TYR A 60 16.07 -12.98 5.08
C TYR A 60 16.57 -13.62 3.79
N LYS A 61 17.18 -14.81 3.85
CA LYS A 61 17.58 -15.56 2.64
C LYS A 61 16.38 -15.83 1.74
N LYS A 62 15.25 -16.26 2.33
CA LYS A 62 13.99 -16.48 1.60
C LYS A 62 13.44 -15.17 1.04
N GLY A 63 13.46 -14.09 1.82
CA GLY A 63 13.04 -12.76 1.38
C GLY A 63 13.86 -12.23 0.19
N ILE A 64 15.18 -12.40 0.20
CA ILE A 64 16.06 -12.03 -0.92
C ILE A 64 15.72 -12.85 -2.17
N SER A 65 15.47 -14.16 -2.01
CA SER A 65 15.04 -15.03 -3.11
C SER A 65 13.71 -14.55 -3.71
N HIS A 66 12.72 -14.26 -2.88
CA HIS A 66 11.44 -13.70 -3.28
C HIS A 66 11.62 -12.40 -4.08
N VAL A 67 12.43 -11.43 -3.61
CA VAL A 67 12.71 -10.18 -4.34
C VAL A 67 13.28 -10.46 -5.74
N ARG A 68 14.21 -11.42 -5.88
CA ARG A 68 14.79 -11.80 -7.18
C ARG A 68 13.75 -12.44 -8.10
N GLN A 69 12.90 -13.32 -7.57
CA GLN A 69 11.80 -13.94 -8.33
C GLN A 69 10.79 -12.89 -8.81
N THR A 70 10.37 -11.98 -7.93
CA THR A 70 9.49 -10.85 -8.28
C THR A 70 10.13 -9.92 -9.31
N ALA A 71 11.45 -9.68 -9.23
CA ALA A 71 12.17 -8.88 -10.22
C ALA A 71 12.21 -9.55 -11.60
N LYS A 72 12.45 -10.87 -11.65
CA LYS A 72 12.43 -11.65 -12.89
C LYS A 72 11.04 -11.65 -13.53
N LEU A 73 9.98 -11.86 -12.72
CA LEU A 73 8.60 -11.77 -13.17
C LEU A 73 8.27 -10.36 -13.67
N ALA A 74 8.65 -9.31 -12.94
CA ALA A 74 8.43 -7.94 -13.39
C ALA A 74 9.13 -7.63 -14.72
N LYS A 75 10.31 -8.22 -14.99
CA LYS A 75 11.00 -8.08 -16.27
C LYS A 75 10.23 -8.76 -17.41
N SER A 76 9.68 -9.96 -17.22
CA SER A 76 8.87 -10.62 -18.25
C SER A 76 7.56 -9.88 -18.52
N LEU A 77 6.91 -9.37 -17.47
CA LEU A 77 5.68 -8.58 -17.60
C LEU A 77 5.90 -7.25 -18.33
N ARG A 78 7.04 -6.57 -18.10
CA ARG A 78 7.41 -5.39 -18.88
C ARG A 78 7.59 -5.70 -20.36
N LYS A 79 8.20 -6.86 -20.70
CA LYS A 79 8.31 -7.32 -22.09
C LYS A 79 6.93 -7.62 -22.71
N LYS A 80 6.05 -8.31 -21.98
CA LYS A 80 4.66 -8.58 -22.38
C LYS A 80 3.91 -7.29 -22.71
N ALA A 81 4.00 -6.29 -21.84
CA ALA A 81 3.40 -4.98 -22.05
C ALA A 81 4.02 -4.23 -23.25
N ALA A 82 5.35 -4.24 -23.37
CA ALA A 82 6.04 -3.59 -24.49
C ALA A 82 5.65 -4.17 -25.85
N ALA A 83 5.43 -5.47 -25.95
CA ALA A 83 5.01 -6.13 -27.20
C ALA A 83 3.65 -5.65 -27.75
N HIS A 84 2.81 -5.05 -26.89
CA HIS A 84 1.48 -4.54 -27.27
C HIS A 84 1.46 -2.99 -27.36
N THR A 85 2.58 -2.32 -27.05
CA THR A 85 2.74 -0.86 -27.15
C THR A 85 3.16 -0.51 -28.58
N PRO A 86 2.59 0.50 -29.26
CA PRO A 86 1.76 1.61 -28.74
C PRO A 86 0.25 1.37 -28.76
N LYS A 87 -0.24 0.23 -29.26
CA LYS A 87 -1.66 0.00 -29.52
C LYS A 87 -2.53 -0.08 -28.27
N ARG A 88 -1.99 -0.60 -27.15
CA ARG A 88 -2.71 -0.74 -25.88
C ARG A 88 -1.85 -0.29 -24.70
N PRO A 89 -2.40 0.48 -23.74
CA PRO A 89 -1.70 0.82 -22.51
C PRO A 89 -1.40 -0.42 -21.67
N MET A 90 -0.33 -0.37 -20.86
CA MET A 90 0.10 -1.47 -19.99
C MET A 90 -1.02 -1.99 -19.06
N THR A 91 -1.92 -1.10 -18.63
CA THR A 91 -3.05 -1.42 -17.75
C THR A 91 -4.11 -2.30 -18.42
N GLU A 92 -4.25 -2.25 -19.75
CA GLU A 92 -5.18 -3.11 -20.49
C GLU A 92 -4.59 -4.51 -20.74
N VAL A 93 -3.27 -4.58 -20.92
CA VAL A 93 -2.54 -5.82 -21.22
C VAL A 93 -2.27 -6.65 -19.96
N LEU A 94 -1.99 -5.98 -18.85
CA LEU A 94 -1.66 -6.62 -17.58
C LEU A 94 -2.87 -6.73 -16.66
N THR A 95 -2.91 -7.83 -15.91
CA THR A 95 -3.84 -7.98 -14.77
C THR A 95 -3.46 -7.03 -13.63
N ARG A 96 -4.34 -6.83 -12.67
CA ARG A 96 -4.11 -6.03 -11.47
C ARG A 96 -2.91 -6.55 -10.68
N ALA A 97 -2.83 -7.87 -10.49
CA ALA A 97 -1.71 -8.55 -9.84
C ALA A 97 -0.38 -8.28 -10.58
N GLU A 98 -0.36 -8.48 -11.90
CA GLU A 98 0.80 -8.26 -12.75
C GLU A 98 1.27 -6.79 -12.71
N TRP A 99 0.32 -5.85 -12.82
CA TRP A 99 0.58 -4.42 -12.77
C TRP A 99 1.18 -3.98 -11.42
N GLN A 100 0.64 -4.50 -10.31
CA GLN A 100 1.19 -4.23 -8.97
C GLN A 100 2.61 -4.79 -8.81
N VAL A 101 2.89 -6.00 -9.33
CA VAL A 101 4.25 -6.59 -9.34
C VAL A 101 5.25 -5.70 -10.09
N VAL A 102 4.88 -5.24 -11.29
CA VAL A 102 5.75 -4.37 -12.10
C VAL A 102 6.08 -3.07 -11.38
N ARG A 103 5.09 -2.46 -10.70
CA ARG A 103 5.28 -1.18 -9.99
C ARG A 103 6.07 -1.33 -8.69
N ARG A 104 5.77 -2.35 -7.88
CA ARG A 104 6.34 -2.52 -6.53
C ARG A 104 7.78 -3.05 -6.60
N SER A 105 8.06 -3.99 -7.51
CA SER A 105 9.39 -4.63 -7.66
C SER A 105 10.55 -3.65 -7.81
N ARG A 106 10.36 -2.52 -8.50
CA ARG A 106 11.44 -1.53 -8.72
C ARG A 106 12.01 -1.02 -7.40
N ARG A 107 11.16 -0.74 -6.40
CA ARG A 107 11.60 -0.21 -5.10
C ARG A 107 12.38 -1.24 -4.30
N ASP A 108 11.96 -2.50 -4.34
CA ASP A 108 12.62 -3.58 -3.62
C ASP A 108 13.96 -3.94 -4.26
N VAL A 109 14.04 -3.96 -5.59
CA VAL A 109 15.30 -4.18 -6.33
C VAL A 109 16.31 -3.06 -6.06
N LEU A 110 15.87 -1.80 -6.01
CA LEU A 110 16.77 -0.67 -5.71
C LEU A 110 17.32 -0.73 -4.27
N ARG A 111 16.57 -1.30 -3.33
CA ARG A 111 16.97 -1.46 -1.93
C ARG A 111 17.84 -2.68 -1.66
N LEU A 112 17.74 -3.70 -2.53
CA LEU A 112 18.39 -4.99 -2.33
C LEU A 112 19.93 -4.92 -2.21
N PRO A 113 20.67 -4.11 -2.99
CA PRO A 113 22.13 -4.04 -2.86
C PRO A 113 22.57 -3.56 -1.48
N VAL A 114 21.97 -2.47 -0.99
CA VAL A 114 22.29 -1.91 0.34
C VAL A 114 21.92 -2.91 1.44
N PHE A 115 20.76 -3.56 1.32
CA PHE A 115 20.36 -4.61 2.24
C PHE A 115 21.29 -5.84 2.21
N GLY A 116 21.80 -6.20 1.03
CA GLY A 116 22.75 -7.30 0.85
C GLY A 116 24.09 -7.01 1.54
N VAL A 117 24.60 -5.78 1.46
CA VAL A 117 25.80 -5.35 2.19
C VAL A 117 25.56 -5.40 3.70
N LEU A 118 24.41 -4.91 4.18
CA LEU A 118 24.04 -5.00 5.61
C LEU A 118 24.01 -6.45 6.10
N MET A 119 23.39 -7.36 5.33
CA MET A 119 23.36 -8.79 5.63
C MET A 119 24.76 -9.41 5.68
N LEU A 120 25.67 -9.00 4.79
CA LEU A 120 27.02 -9.54 4.73
C LEU A 120 27.88 -9.08 5.92
N LEU A 121 27.76 -7.81 6.30
CA LEU A 121 28.53 -7.23 7.41
C LEU A 121 28.00 -7.66 8.78
N LEU A 122 26.67 -7.71 8.94
CA LEU A 122 26.03 -7.93 10.24
C LEU A 122 25.64 -9.39 10.48
N GLY A 123 25.46 -10.18 9.42
CA GLY A 123 25.17 -11.62 9.51
C GLY A 123 24.02 -11.94 10.46
N GLU A 124 24.37 -12.58 11.58
CA GLU A 124 23.43 -13.02 12.63
C GLU A 124 22.99 -11.90 13.59
N TRP A 125 23.75 -10.80 13.67
CA TRP A 125 23.41 -9.61 14.48
C TRP A 125 22.43 -8.66 13.76
N LEU A 126 22.13 -8.94 12.49
CA LEU A 126 21.27 -8.11 11.67
C LEU A 126 19.89 -7.82 12.30
N PRO A 127 19.17 -8.76 12.95
CA PRO A 127 17.88 -8.48 13.56
C PRO A 127 17.89 -7.36 14.60
N VAL A 128 19.01 -7.16 15.31
CA VAL A 128 19.17 -6.10 16.31
C VAL A 128 19.26 -4.73 15.63
N VAL A 129 20.04 -4.64 14.56
CA VAL A 129 20.28 -3.39 13.82
C VAL A 129 19.10 -3.03 12.90
N VAL A 130 18.46 -4.04 12.31
CA VAL A 130 17.40 -3.88 11.31
C VAL A 130 16.17 -3.15 11.84
N LEU A 131 15.89 -3.22 13.14
CA LEU A 131 14.79 -2.47 13.76
C LEU A 131 14.90 -0.95 13.56
N TYR A 132 16.10 -0.43 13.36
CA TYR A 132 16.37 1.00 13.17
C TYR A 132 16.52 1.41 11.69
N LEU A 133 16.65 0.45 10.76
CA LEU A 133 16.97 0.70 9.34
C LEU A 133 15.85 0.34 8.36
N THR A 134 14.57 0.45 8.75
CA THR A 134 13.42 0.11 7.90
C THR A 134 13.38 0.75 6.49
N PRO A 135 13.83 2.00 6.26
CA PRO A 135 13.76 2.62 4.92
C PRO A 135 14.59 1.90 3.85
N VAL A 136 15.67 1.24 4.28
CA VAL A 136 16.65 0.58 3.41
C VAL A 136 16.23 -0.84 3.06
N ILE A 137 15.28 -1.42 3.79
CA ILE A 137 14.94 -2.83 3.69
C ILE A 137 13.81 -3.03 2.66
N PRO A 138 13.99 -3.95 1.68
CA PRO A 138 12.92 -4.37 0.78
C PRO A 138 11.67 -4.80 1.54
N GLU A 139 10.48 -4.53 1.01
CA GLU A 139 9.22 -4.79 1.71
C GLU A 139 9.07 -6.27 2.08
N VAL A 140 9.47 -7.16 1.16
CA VAL A 140 9.49 -8.62 1.29
C VAL A 140 10.41 -9.11 2.42
N CYS A 141 11.37 -8.30 2.87
CA CYS A 141 12.31 -8.65 3.93
C CYS A 141 11.96 -8.00 5.28
N ARG A 142 10.77 -7.41 5.43
CA ARG A 142 10.37 -6.72 6.67
C ARG A 142 9.70 -7.67 7.64
N ILE A 143 10.11 -7.58 8.90
CA ILE A 143 9.52 -8.33 10.01
C ILE A 143 8.14 -7.75 10.34
N PRO A 144 7.15 -8.55 10.78
CA PRO A 144 5.80 -8.06 11.12
C PRO A 144 5.78 -6.84 12.05
N GLN A 145 6.60 -6.84 13.10
CA GLN A 145 6.71 -5.71 14.03
C GLN A 145 7.21 -4.43 13.34
N GLN A 146 8.08 -4.52 12.33
CA GLN A 146 8.53 -3.36 11.57
C GLN A 146 7.43 -2.81 10.66
N VAL A 147 6.64 -3.70 10.06
CA VAL A 147 5.48 -3.32 9.25
C VAL A 147 4.46 -2.59 10.14
N GLU A 148 4.14 -3.14 11.30
CA GLU A 148 3.22 -2.53 12.26
C GLU A 148 3.70 -1.16 12.75
N ARG A 149 4.96 -1.04 13.20
CA ARG A 149 5.56 0.25 13.59
C ARG A 149 5.52 1.27 12.45
N THR A 150 5.76 0.84 11.22
CA THR A 150 5.70 1.72 10.05
C THR A 150 4.27 2.18 9.77
N LEU A 151 3.29 1.27 9.89
CA LEU A 151 1.87 1.62 9.73
C LEU A 151 1.42 2.60 10.81
N ARG A 152 1.80 2.38 12.08
CA ARG A 152 1.47 3.27 13.19
C ARG A 152 2.00 4.68 12.95
N LYS A 153 3.30 4.79 12.64
CA LYS A 153 3.93 6.08 12.30
C LYS A 153 3.24 6.78 11.12
N ARG A 154 2.72 6.04 10.13
CA ARG A 154 2.00 6.61 8.98
C ARG A 154 0.59 7.08 9.34
N GLU A 155 -0.11 6.34 10.19
CA GLU A 155 -1.43 6.73 10.70
C GLU A 155 -1.34 7.95 11.60
N ASP A 156 -0.40 7.95 12.57
CA ASP A 156 -0.18 9.09 13.47
C ASP A 156 0.16 10.37 12.69
N LYS A 157 1.11 10.28 11.74
CA LYS A 157 1.47 11.41 10.87
C LYS A 157 0.30 11.94 10.05
N ARG A 158 -0.57 11.06 9.57
CA ARG A 158 -1.77 11.45 8.82
C ARG A 158 -2.72 12.24 9.71
N GLN A 159 -2.96 11.78 10.94
CA GLN A 159 -3.80 12.49 11.91
C GLN A 159 -3.19 13.84 12.31
N ASP A 160 -1.90 13.88 12.60
CA ASP A 160 -1.18 15.11 12.93
C ASP A 160 -1.24 16.14 11.81
N ARG A 161 -1.05 15.71 10.55
CA ARG A 161 -1.16 16.59 9.38
C ARG A 161 -2.57 17.13 9.23
N LEU A 162 -3.59 16.29 9.34
CA LEU A 162 -4.99 16.72 9.27
C LEU A 162 -5.32 17.73 10.37
N ARG A 163 -4.86 17.49 11.60
CA ARG A 163 -4.98 18.45 12.72
C ARG A 163 -4.29 19.78 12.40
N LYS A 164 -3.03 19.75 11.95
CA LYS A 164 -2.27 20.96 11.59
C LYS A 164 -2.93 21.74 10.44
N ILE A 165 -3.47 21.05 9.45
CA ILE A 165 -4.19 21.66 8.32
C ILE A 165 -5.50 22.30 8.80
N SER A 166 -6.24 21.63 9.67
CA SER A 166 -7.46 22.17 10.28
C SER A 166 -7.20 23.48 11.02
N LEU A 167 -6.13 23.54 11.83
CA LEU A 167 -5.71 24.76 12.53
C LEU A 167 -5.28 25.90 11.57
N LYS A 168 -4.80 25.56 10.36
CA LYS A 168 -4.38 26.53 9.34
C LYS A 168 -5.45 26.79 8.28
N SER A 169 -6.68 26.30 8.48
CA SER A 169 -7.77 26.35 7.49
C SER A 169 -7.99 27.77 6.96
N MET A 170 -8.25 28.74 7.83
CA MET A 170 -8.49 30.14 7.43
C MET A 170 -7.37 30.73 6.55
N ARG A 171 -6.11 30.46 6.90
CA ARG A 171 -4.94 30.95 6.14
C ARG A 171 -4.79 30.26 4.78
N LEU A 172 -5.18 29.00 4.69
CA LEU A 172 -5.11 28.23 3.44
C LEU A 172 -6.27 28.60 2.51
N LEU A 173 -7.49 28.75 3.02
CA LEU A 173 -8.64 29.22 2.24
C LEU A 173 -8.42 30.63 1.71
N GLY A 174 -7.85 31.53 2.53
CA GLY A 174 -7.55 32.90 2.12
C GLY A 174 -6.57 33.02 0.95
N LYS A 175 -5.75 32.00 0.68
CA LYS A 175 -4.81 31.99 -0.45
C LYS A 175 -5.45 31.68 -1.79
N ASP A 176 -6.59 31.00 -1.79
CA ASP A 176 -7.35 30.72 -3.02
C ASP A 176 -8.48 31.73 -3.25
N ARG A 177 -8.74 32.62 -2.28
CA ARG A 177 -9.75 33.66 -2.42
C ARG A 177 -9.23 34.71 -3.42
N PRO A 178 -9.93 34.95 -4.56
CA PRO A 178 -9.62 36.10 -5.38
C PRO A 178 -9.85 37.36 -4.52
N ALA A 179 -9.02 38.41 -4.71
CA ALA A 179 -8.97 39.59 -3.85
C ALA A 179 -10.29 40.39 -3.68
N SER A 180 -11.41 39.95 -4.28
CA SER A 180 -12.66 40.71 -4.41
C SER A 180 -13.92 40.04 -3.86
N SER A 181 -13.90 38.85 -3.28
CA SER A 181 -15.16 38.25 -2.77
C SER A 181 -15.36 38.54 -1.28
N THR A 182 -16.47 39.19 -0.93
CA THR A 182 -16.97 39.39 0.45
C THR A 182 -17.62 38.13 1.02
N LEU A 183 -17.78 38.11 2.34
CA LEU A 183 -18.08 36.97 3.22
C LEU A 183 -19.37 36.22 2.84
N SER A 184 -19.27 34.91 2.65
CA SER A 184 -20.38 33.97 2.85
C SER A 184 -19.87 32.63 3.40
N ASP A 185 -20.72 31.99 4.18
CA ASP A 185 -20.48 30.90 5.13
C ASP A 185 -19.58 29.75 4.67
N SER A 186 -18.73 29.26 5.58
CA SER A 186 -17.91 28.06 5.37
C SER A 186 -17.92 27.13 6.58
N SER A 187 -19.05 26.45 6.76
CA SER A 187 -19.14 25.17 7.47
C SER A 187 -18.66 24.04 6.54
N SER A 188 -17.38 24.05 6.11
CA SER A 188 -16.81 22.97 5.31
C SER A 188 -16.33 21.85 6.22
N SER A 189 -17.21 20.89 6.50
CA SER A 189 -16.85 19.58 7.02
C SER A 189 -15.76 18.96 6.14
N GLY A 190 -14.79 18.25 6.73
CA GLY A 190 -13.62 17.66 6.06
C GLY A 190 -13.90 16.53 5.05
N ALA A 191 -15.05 16.58 4.38
CA ALA A 191 -15.37 15.76 3.23
C ALA A 191 -14.55 16.24 2.02
N ILE A 192 -14.05 15.30 1.23
CA ILE A 192 -13.46 15.60 -0.07
C ILE A 192 -14.59 16.16 -0.96
N PRO A 193 -14.45 17.34 -1.56
CA PRO A 193 -15.50 17.91 -2.40
C PRO A 193 -15.74 17.02 -3.62
N LYS A 194 -17.00 16.64 -3.79
CA LYS A 194 -17.49 15.70 -4.81
C LYS A 194 -17.34 16.29 -6.21
N GLY A 195 -17.03 15.46 -7.20
CA GLY A 195 -17.04 15.83 -8.64
C GLY A 195 -15.97 16.85 -9.08
N LYS A 196 -15.16 17.41 -8.17
CA LYS A 196 -14.08 18.33 -8.51
C LYS A 196 -12.84 17.57 -8.96
N THR A 197 -12.37 17.86 -10.17
CA THR A 197 -11.06 17.40 -10.63
C THR A 197 -9.98 17.95 -9.69
N TRP A 198 -8.87 17.23 -9.52
CA TRP A 198 -7.73 17.70 -8.72
C TRP A 198 -7.20 19.09 -9.12
N ALA A 199 -7.49 19.53 -10.35
CA ALA A 199 -7.13 20.84 -10.87
C ALA A 199 -7.90 21.98 -10.18
N ASP A 200 -9.18 21.76 -9.89
CA ASP A 200 -10.12 22.76 -9.37
C ASP A 200 -10.13 22.81 -7.83
N MET A 201 -9.34 21.95 -7.20
CA MET A 201 -9.23 21.89 -5.75
C MET A 201 -8.51 23.13 -5.21
N SER A 202 -9.05 23.68 -4.12
CA SER A 202 -8.34 24.71 -3.34
C SER A 202 -7.05 24.13 -2.73
N LEU A 203 -6.09 24.99 -2.40
CA LEU A 203 -4.89 24.61 -1.66
C LEU A 203 -5.25 23.88 -0.35
N PHE A 204 -6.30 24.32 0.33
CA PHE A 204 -6.80 23.64 1.53
C PHE A 204 -7.27 22.21 1.22
N GLU A 205 -8.15 22.03 0.23
CA GLU A 205 -8.66 20.73 -0.20
C GLU A 205 -7.52 19.79 -0.64
N LEU A 206 -6.55 20.33 -1.38
CA LEU A 206 -5.35 19.61 -1.80
C LEU A 206 -4.52 19.15 -0.60
N CYS A 207 -4.33 20.01 0.41
CA CYS A 207 -3.61 19.66 1.63
C CYS A 207 -4.33 18.56 2.41
N VAL A 208 -5.65 18.68 2.60
CA VAL A 208 -6.48 17.66 3.27
C VAL A 208 -6.40 16.33 2.53
N THR A 209 -6.57 16.35 1.21
CA THR A 209 -6.51 15.14 0.37
C THR A 209 -5.11 14.51 0.39
N ALA A 210 -4.06 15.32 0.28
CA ALA A 210 -2.68 14.85 0.36
C ALA A 210 -2.34 14.25 1.73
N ALA A 211 -2.84 14.83 2.82
CA ALA A 211 -2.68 14.29 4.17
C ALA A 211 -3.42 12.96 4.31
N LYS A 212 -4.71 12.90 3.92
CA LYS A 212 -5.56 11.70 4.00
C LYS A 212 -4.98 10.53 3.19
N LEU A 213 -4.43 10.80 2.01
CA LEU A 213 -3.84 9.78 1.13
C LEU A 213 -2.34 9.51 1.38
N ASP A 214 -1.76 10.13 2.41
CA ASP A 214 -0.34 9.99 2.79
C ASP A 214 0.63 10.34 1.64
N VAL A 215 0.30 11.38 0.87
CA VAL A 215 1.15 11.95 -0.21
C VAL A 215 1.55 13.40 0.04
N TYR A 216 1.32 13.88 1.26
CA TYR A 216 1.80 15.17 1.74
C TYR A 216 3.34 15.14 1.82
N PRO A 217 4.07 16.08 1.18
CA PRO A 217 5.53 16.04 1.17
C PRO A 217 6.11 16.27 2.56
N ALA A 218 6.99 15.35 2.99
CA ALA A 218 7.54 15.34 4.35
C ALA A 218 8.35 16.60 4.72
N VAL A 219 8.88 17.34 3.74
CA VAL A 219 9.60 18.59 3.98
C VAL A 219 8.72 19.63 4.70
N PHE A 220 7.42 19.64 4.44
CA PHE A 220 6.47 20.57 5.07
C PHE A 220 5.98 20.09 6.44
N ASP A 221 6.43 18.92 6.91
CA ASP A 221 6.26 18.54 8.31
C ASP A 221 7.25 19.31 9.20
N TRP A 222 8.41 19.70 8.64
CA TRP A 222 9.49 20.42 9.33
C TRP A 222 9.44 21.93 9.07
N VAL A 223 9.12 22.32 7.84
CA VAL A 223 9.11 23.73 7.45
C VAL A 223 7.74 24.36 7.80
N PRO A 224 7.68 25.49 8.53
CA PRO A 224 6.42 26.10 8.95
C PRO A 224 5.65 26.83 7.84
N LEU A 225 6.17 26.80 6.60
CA LEU A 225 5.55 27.44 5.43
C LEU A 225 4.45 26.56 4.82
N ALA A 226 3.49 27.21 4.16
CA ALA A 226 2.48 26.48 3.39
C ALA A 226 3.09 25.90 2.11
N PRO A 227 2.71 24.67 1.71
CA PRO A 227 3.21 24.08 0.49
C PRO A 227 2.71 24.86 -0.74
N PRO A 228 3.54 24.99 -1.80
CA PRO A 228 3.08 25.54 -3.07
C PRO A 228 1.96 24.69 -3.69
N LYS A 229 0.94 25.35 -4.25
CA LYS A 229 -0.25 24.69 -4.83
C LYS A 229 0.09 23.70 -5.93
N TRP A 230 0.96 24.08 -6.86
CA TRP A 230 1.39 23.20 -7.98
C TRP A 230 2.04 21.89 -7.49
N TRP A 231 2.76 21.93 -6.36
CA TRP A 231 3.38 20.73 -5.80
C TRP A 231 2.32 19.81 -5.21
N MET A 232 1.35 20.36 -4.48
CA MET A 232 0.22 19.58 -3.96
C MET A 232 -0.63 19.01 -5.11
N GLN A 233 -0.94 19.80 -6.13
CA GLN A 233 -1.65 19.32 -7.33
C GLN A 233 -0.91 18.14 -7.96
N ARG A 234 0.42 18.23 -8.14
CA ARG A 234 1.22 17.15 -8.71
C ARG A 234 1.19 15.88 -7.86
N SER A 235 1.30 15.98 -6.53
CA SER A 235 1.30 14.79 -5.65
C SER A 235 -0.07 14.15 -5.55
N VAL A 236 -1.12 14.95 -5.39
CA VAL A 236 -2.52 14.50 -5.36
C VAL A 236 -2.90 13.87 -6.69
N ARG A 237 -2.63 14.55 -7.83
CA ARG A 237 -2.89 14.04 -9.18
C ARG A 237 -2.33 12.64 -9.38
N ARG A 238 -1.02 12.46 -9.15
CA ARG A 238 -0.34 11.15 -9.32
C ARG A 238 -0.96 10.06 -8.46
N LYS A 239 -1.43 10.41 -7.26
CA LYS A 239 -2.05 9.47 -6.33
C LYS A 239 -3.47 9.12 -6.75
N LEU A 240 -4.26 10.09 -7.18
CA LEU A 240 -5.62 9.85 -7.67
C LEU A 240 -5.61 9.06 -8.98
N GLU A 241 -4.74 9.39 -9.94
CA GLU A 241 -4.55 8.60 -11.17
C GLU A 241 -4.17 7.14 -10.86
N TYR A 242 -3.31 6.93 -9.87
CA TYR A 242 -2.98 5.59 -9.38
C TYR A 242 -4.20 4.86 -8.81
N LEU A 243 -4.95 5.53 -7.93
CA LEU A 243 -6.11 4.94 -7.28
C LEU A 243 -7.18 4.60 -8.32
N GLU A 244 -7.49 5.52 -9.24
CA GLU A 244 -8.44 5.31 -10.34
C GLU A 244 -8.05 4.10 -11.20
N THR A 245 -6.76 3.97 -11.53
CA THR A 245 -6.25 2.79 -12.22
C THR A 245 -6.48 1.51 -11.41
N ASP A 246 -6.17 1.53 -10.11
CA ASP A 246 -6.37 0.37 -9.22
C ASP A 246 -7.87 0.03 -9.04
N TYR A 247 -8.76 1.04 -9.00
CA TYR A 247 -10.22 0.87 -8.98
C TYR A 247 -10.69 0.10 -10.23
N ARG A 248 -10.34 0.59 -11.42
CA ARG A 248 -10.70 -0.05 -12.70
C ARG A 248 -10.16 -1.47 -12.81
N LEU A 249 -8.91 -1.68 -12.40
CA LEU A 249 -8.26 -3.00 -12.46
C LEU A 249 -8.91 -3.99 -11.49
N ILE A 250 -9.26 -3.56 -10.27
CA ILE A 250 -9.94 -4.43 -9.30
C ILE A 250 -11.33 -4.81 -9.83
N GLU A 251 -12.09 -3.85 -10.37
CA GLU A 251 -13.41 -4.12 -10.94
C GLU A 251 -13.35 -5.11 -12.11
N ARG A 252 -12.39 -4.92 -13.02
CA ARG A 252 -12.19 -5.79 -14.17
C ARG A 252 -11.78 -7.21 -13.79
N ASP A 253 -10.91 -7.35 -12.80
CA ASP A 253 -10.19 -8.62 -12.56
C ASP A 253 -10.83 -9.52 -11.49
N GLY A 254 -11.94 -9.09 -10.85
CA GLY A 254 -12.71 -9.94 -9.94
C GLY A 254 -13.44 -9.22 -8.80
N GLY A 255 -13.36 -7.89 -8.75
CA GLY A 255 -14.00 -7.06 -7.73
C GLY A 255 -13.35 -7.16 -6.34
N LEU A 256 -13.98 -6.47 -5.38
CA LEU A 256 -13.49 -6.39 -4.00
C LEU A 256 -13.46 -7.75 -3.28
N GLY A 257 -14.40 -8.64 -3.60
CA GLY A 257 -14.51 -9.97 -2.97
C GLY A 257 -13.34 -10.90 -3.30
N GLY A 258 -12.66 -10.70 -4.42
CA GLY A 258 -11.52 -11.52 -4.83
C GLY A 258 -10.17 -11.10 -4.21
N LEU A 259 -10.13 -10.03 -3.41
CA LEU A 259 -8.89 -9.58 -2.76
C LEU A 259 -8.57 -10.44 -1.52
N ASN A 260 -7.31 -10.89 -1.44
CA ASN A 260 -6.78 -11.56 -0.25
C ASN A 260 -6.58 -10.57 0.92
N ALA A 261 -6.39 -11.10 2.13
CA ALA A 261 -6.26 -10.30 3.35
C ALA A 261 -5.14 -9.23 3.26
N GLU A 262 -4.00 -9.59 2.67
CA GLU A 262 -2.87 -8.68 2.51
C GLU A 262 -3.17 -7.52 1.56
N GLU A 263 -3.80 -7.79 0.42
CA GLU A 263 -4.16 -6.78 -0.57
C GLU A 263 -5.35 -5.93 -0.11
N VAL A 264 -6.29 -6.48 0.68
CA VAL A 264 -7.31 -5.68 1.39
C VAL A 264 -6.64 -4.69 2.32
N LYS A 265 -5.71 -5.15 3.18
CA LYS A 265 -4.98 -4.28 4.10
C LYS A 265 -4.18 -3.20 3.36
N ARG A 266 -3.46 -3.57 2.29
CA ARG A 266 -2.74 -2.61 1.45
C ARG A 266 -3.67 -1.60 0.78
N ALA A 267 -4.77 -2.06 0.20
CA ALA A 267 -5.76 -1.20 -0.46
C ALA A 267 -6.36 -0.17 0.51
N CYS A 268 -6.67 -0.60 1.74
CA CYS A 268 -7.10 0.27 2.84
C CYS A 268 -6.05 1.35 3.16
N VAL A 269 -4.80 0.94 3.38
CA VAL A 269 -3.70 1.88 3.68
C VAL A 269 -3.50 2.89 2.54
N GLU A 270 -3.56 2.42 1.29
CA GLU A 270 -3.38 3.28 0.11
C GLU A 270 -4.51 4.29 -0.08
N ARG A 271 -5.70 4.01 0.44
CA ARG A 271 -6.89 4.87 0.40
C ARG A 271 -7.07 5.71 1.68
N GLY A 272 -6.12 5.67 2.61
CA GLY A 272 -6.16 6.48 3.82
C GLY A 272 -7.07 5.93 4.92
N VAL A 273 -7.47 4.65 4.85
CA VAL A 273 -8.20 3.96 5.91
C VAL A 273 -7.24 3.59 7.05
N VAL A 274 -7.72 3.62 8.29
CA VAL A 274 -6.98 3.16 9.47
C VAL A 274 -7.05 1.64 9.53
N VAL A 275 -5.90 0.96 9.62
CA VAL A 275 -5.82 -0.50 9.58
C VAL A 275 -5.33 -1.16 10.86
N LEU A 276 -4.65 -0.42 11.74
CA LEU A 276 -4.18 -0.98 13.00
C LEU A 276 -5.35 -1.30 13.94
N GLY A 277 -5.25 -2.46 14.60
CA GLY A 277 -6.27 -2.94 15.54
C GLY A 277 -7.58 -3.42 14.92
N ARG A 278 -7.72 -3.39 13.58
CA ARG A 278 -8.95 -3.80 12.88
C ARG A 278 -8.87 -5.22 12.36
N LYS A 279 -10.00 -5.93 12.44
CA LYS A 279 -10.15 -7.27 11.85
C LYS A 279 -10.33 -7.19 10.33
N GLU A 280 -10.00 -8.26 9.61
CA GLU A 280 -10.11 -8.31 8.14
C GLU A 280 -11.50 -7.94 7.61
N GLU A 281 -12.56 -8.39 8.28
CA GLU A 281 -13.94 -8.08 7.90
C GLU A 281 -14.26 -6.58 8.00
N GLU A 282 -13.77 -5.91 9.05
CA GLU A 282 -13.93 -4.47 9.22
C GLU A 282 -13.16 -3.69 8.15
N LEU A 283 -11.98 -4.19 7.76
CA LEU A 283 -11.21 -3.63 6.66
C LEU A 283 -11.94 -3.78 5.32
N ARG A 284 -12.55 -4.94 5.05
CA ARG A 284 -13.38 -5.14 3.86
C ARG A 284 -14.57 -4.19 3.82
N ARG A 285 -15.28 -4.03 4.95
CA ARG A 285 -16.39 -3.07 5.08
C ARG A 285 -15.94 -1.63 4.87
N ALA A 286 -14.84 -1.22 5.49
CA ALA A 286 -14.28 0.12 5.31
C ALA A 286 -13.83 0.38 3.87
N LEU A 287 -13.20 -0.61 3.22
CA LEU A 287 -12.80 -0.53 1.82
C LEU A 287 -14.00 -0.37 0.89
N ALA A 288 -15.08 -1.13 1.12
CA ALA A 288 -16.33 -1.01 0.37
C ALA A 288 -16.98 0.39 0.55
N GLY A 289 -16.94 0.95 1.76
CA GLY A 289 -17.41 2.31 2.03
C GLY A 289 -16.65 3.35 1.21
N VAL A 290 -15.32 3.30 1.22
CA VAL A 290 -14.48 4.20 0.40
C VAL A 290 -14.70 3.99 -1.10
N TRP A 291 -15.01 2.77 -1.53
CA TRP A 291 -15.36 2.47 -2.92
C TRP A 291 -16.68 3.11 -3.33
N ALA A 292 -17.68 3.06 -2.46
CA ALA A 292 -18.98 3.69 -2.69
C ALA A 292 -18.86 5.22 -2.73
N GLU A 293 -18.02 5.81 -1.86
CA GLU A 293 -17.72 7.25 -1.89
C GLU A 293 -17.04 7.66 -3.19
N ALA A 294 -16.10 6.86 -3.70
CA ALA A 294 -15.40 7.16 -4.94
C ALA A 294 -16.27 7.08 -6.21
N ARG A 295 -17.41 6.37 -6.15
CA ARG A 295 -18.36 6.21 -7.25
C ARG A 295 -19.53 7.21 -7.22
N ARG A 296 -19.68 7.99 -6.15
CA ARG A 296 -20.69 9.05 -6.02
C ARG A 296 -20.15 10.38 -6.53
#